data_AF-A0A5B0N008-F1
#
_entry.id   AF-A0A5B0N008-F1
#
_cell.length_a   1.000
_cell.length_b   1.000
_cell.length_c   1.000
_cell.angle_alpha   90.00
_cell.angle_beta   90.00
_cell.angle_gamma   90.00
#
_symmetry.space_group_name_H-M   'P 1'
#
loop_
_entity.id
_entity.type
_entity.pdbx_description
1 polymer ?
#
loop_
_entity_poly.entity_id
_entity_poly.type
_entity_poly.pdbx_seq_one_letter_code
_entity_poly.pdbx_strand_id
1 'polypeptide(L)'
;MFKPEIWDKLENNHPGTSPLVALKSIVGKAMNSRMQVYQGSFNNDADFDLIGDLKVPKLYRFPNSMKPQNYKKYPKKLEIDLISQSCIFKKIKFFETLRIPIDGISVVMIPEINNEAKKSYRVSLINEKGEKIDPTKLKNVLESLFFHLNLCQKYILSEGLIVIDHAENLIKDFSEFFFKLLLNKEEGRIPIFGEILKEDGKFEISHFSDLQVFLIKHYFTLENPQPHVIRVSLALIYYWYNTHHPNIFSQIRGHYWDLLMKHLGGSLMKHQKLDVYSLTHFDHDSNFLGHVRTYTPAYKKICH
;
A
#
# COMPACT_ATOMS: atom_id res chain seq x y z
N MET A 1 0.54 -15.31 28.38
CA MET A 1 0.35 -14.63 29.68
C MET A 1 -0.90 -15.21 30.32
N PHE A 2 -0.75 -16.03 31.36
CA PHE A 2 -1.88 -16.68 32.06
C PHE A 2 -2.47 -15.68 33.07
N LYS A 3 -3.79 -15.49 33.07
CA LYS A 3 -4.53 -14.58 33.98
C LYS A 3 -5.42 -15.41 34.92
N PRO A 4 -4.97 -15.73 36.14
CA PRO A 4 -5.69 -16.59 37.09
C PRO A 4 -7.04 -16.03 37.52
N GLU A 5 -7.18 -14.70 37.56
CA GLU A 5 -8.38 -13.98 38.00
C GLU A 5 -9.64 -14.30 37.17
N ILE A 6 -9.47 -14.77 35.93
CA ILE A 6 -10.57 -15.22 35.06
C ILE A 6 -11.07 -16.61 35.49
N TRP A 7 -10.17 -17.45 36.01
CA TRP A 7 -10.48 -18.81 36.48
C TRP A 7 -11.31 -18.79 37.75
N ASP A 8 -11.04 -17.86 38.66
CA ASP A 8 -11.78 -17.72 39.92
C ASP A 8 -13.24 -17.28 39.71
N LYS A 9 -13.56 -16.73 38.52
CA LYS A 9 -14.92 -16.29 38.14
C LYS A 9 -15.73 -17.33 37.37
N LEU A 10 -15.12 -18.44 36.96
CA LEU A 10 -15.84 -19.54 36.32
C LEU A 10 -16.52 -20.36 37.42
N GLU A 11 -17.75 -19.97 37.79
CA GLU A 11 -18.58 -20.75 38.71
C GLU A 11 -18.74 -22.17 38.17
N ASN A 12 -18.28 -23.13 38.98
CA ASN A 12 -18.27 -24.53 38.63
C ASN A 12 -19.69 -25.08 38.84
N ASN A 13 -20.59 -24.80 37.90
CA ASN A 13 -22.03 -25.15 37.97
C ASN A 13 -22.33 -26.66 37.90
N HIS A 14 -21.29 -27.50 38.00
CA HIS A 14 -21.38 -28.95 38.04
C HIS A 14 -20.61 -29.47 39.28
N PRO A 15 -21.29 -29.76 40.40
CA PRO A 15 -20.63 -30.30 41.58
C PRO A 15 -19.99 -31.66 41.24
N GLY A 16 -18.68 -31.80 41.47
CA GLY A 16 -17.92 -33.04 41.28
C GLY A 16 -16.99 -33.10 40.06
N THR A 17 -16.94 -32.07 39.20
CA THR A 17 -16.01 -32.01 38.06
C THR A 17 -15.02 -30.86 38.15
N SER A 18 -13.77 -31.08 37.72
CA SER A 18 -12.76 -30.02 37.65
C SER A 18 -13.19 -28.92 36.67
N PRO A 19 -12.93 -27.63 36.95
CA PRO A 19 -13.26 -26.51 36.06
C PRO A 19 -12.74 -26.70 34.63
N LEU A 20 -11.58 -27.35 34.47
CA LEU A 20 -10.99 -27.65 33.16
C LEU A 20 -11.83 -28.65 32.36
N VAL A 21 -12.44 -29.63 33.04
CA VAL A 21 -13.33 -30.63 32.42
C VAL A 21 -14.66 -30.00 32.03
N ALA A 22 -15.20 -29.13 32.89
CA ALA A 22 -16.40 -28.34 32.57
C ALA A 22 -16.16 -27.43 31.35
N LEU A 23 -15.02 -26.71 31.30
CA LEU A 23 -14.64 -25.86 30.18
C LEU A 23 -14.50 -26.66 28.87
N LYS A 24 -13.80 -27.79 28.91
CA LYS A 24 -13.66 -28.69 27.74
C LYS A 24 -15.02 -29.21 27.25
N SER A 25 -15.94 -29.51 28.17
CA SER A 25 -17.31 -29.93 27.83
C SER A 25 -18.10 -28.80 27.17
N ILE A 26 -18.01 -27.57 27.69
CA ILE A 26 -18.68 -26.39 27.11
C ILE A 26 -18.13 -26.09 25.71
N VAL A 27 -16.80 -26.08 25.54
CA VAL A 27 -16.16 -25.87 24.23
C VAL A 27 -16.54 -26.99 23.26
N GLY A 28 -16.51 -28.25 23.69
CA GLY A 28 -16.93 -29.38 22.87
C GLY A 28 -18.39 -29.30 22.44
N LYS A 29 -19.28 -28.90 23.35
CA LYS A 29 -20.71 -28.67 23.03
C LYS A 29 -20.88 -27.52 22.05
N ALA A 30 -20.18 -26.39 22.25
CA ALA A 30 -20.25 -25.23 21.38
C ALA A 30 -19.73 -25.52 19.96
N MET A 31 -18.67 -26.31 19.83
CA MET A 31 -18.14 -26.78 18.55
C MET A 31 -19.13 -27.71 17.84
N ASN A 32 -19.70 -28.68 18.57
CA ASN A 32 -20.64 -29.64 18.00
C ASN A 32 -21.98 -28.99 17.61
N SER A 33 -22.40 -27.94 18.32
CA SER A 33 -23.62 -27.20 18.01
C SER A 33 -23.43 -26.09 16.97
N ARG A 34 -22.23 -25.95 16.39
CA ARG A 34 -21.86 -24.83 15.50
C ARG A 34 -22.30 -23.47 16.06
N MET A 35 -22.14 -23.28 17.37
CA MET A 35 -22.61 -22.08 18.04
C MET A 35 -21.88 -20.87 17.46
N GLN A 36 -22.63 -19.97 16.83
CA GLN A 36 -22.09 -18.69 16.39
C GLN A 36 -22.01 -17.78 17.61
N VAL A 37 -20.79 -17.50 18.07
CA VAL A 37 -20.57 -16.50 19.11
C VAL A 37 -20.73 -15.13 18.48
N TYR A 38 -21.84 -14.46 18.78
CA TYR A 38 -22.05 -13.07 18.40
C TYR A 38 -20.98 -12.22 19.10
N GLN A 39 -19.97 -11.79 18.34
CA GLN A 39 -19.01 -10.79 18.83
C GLN A 39 -19.73 -9.44 18.76
N GLY A 40 -20.15 -8.93 19.92
CA GLY A 40 -20.73 -7.59 20.04
C GLY A 40 -19.85 -6.55 19.35
N SER A 41 -20.48 -5.54 18.75
CA SER A 41 -19.81 -4.48 18.00
C SER A 41 -18.81 -3.72 18.87
N PHE A 42 -17.56 -4.17 18.88
CA PHE A 42 -16.44 -3.33 19.28
C PHE A 42 -16.25 -2.29 18.18
N ASN A 43 -16.09 -1.02 18.54
CA ASN A 43 -15.81 0.07 17.61
C ASN A 43 -14.79 -0.36 16.55
N ASN A 44 -15.23 -0.41 15.30
CA ASN A 44 -14.58 -1.02 14.14
C ASN A 44 -13.27 -0.31 13.69
N ASP A 45 -12.62 0.50 14.52
CA ASP A 45 -11.39 1.22 14.12
C ASP A 45 -10.19 0.28 13.93
N ALA A 46 -10.21 -0.92 14.53
CA ALA A 46 -9.19 -1.96 14.29
C ALA A 46 -9.13 -2.42 12.82
N ASP A 47 -10.22 -2.22 12.07
CA ASP A 47 -10.36 -2.65 10.69
C ASP A 47 -9.88 -1.63 9.65
N PHE A 48 -9.36 -0.49 10.09
CA PHE A 48 -8.90 0.58 9.22
C PHE A 48 -7.51 1.08 9.62
N ASP A 49 -6.72 1.47 8.61
CA ASP A 49 -5.59 2.39 8.80
C ASP A 49 -6.08 3.82 8.56
N LEU A 50 -5.41 4.80 9.15
CA LEU A 50 -5.78 6.21 9.05
C LEU A 50 -4.78 7.00 8.18
N ILE A 51 -5.33 7.94 7.41
CA ILE A 51 -4.59 9.01 6.74
C ILE A 51 -5.27 10.32 7.15
N GLY A 52 -4.76 10.95 8.21
CA GLY A 52 -5.52 11.99 8.91
C GLY A 52 -6.85 11.42 9.39
N ASP A 53 -7.96 12.03 8.98
CA ASP A 53 -9.32 11.57 9.29
C ASP A 53 -9.85 10.49 8.31
N LEU A 54 -9.10 10.15 7.27
CA LEU A 54 -9.53 9.19 6.25
C LEU A 54 -9.30 7.75 6.70
N LYS A 55 -10.36 6.93 6.64
CA LYS A 55 -10.31 5.50 6.95
C LYS A 55 -10.01 4.67 5.69
N VAL A 56 -8.94 3.88 5.75
CA VAL A 56 -8.51 2.96 4.70
C VAL A 56 -8.66 1.52 5.18
N PRO A 57 -9.54 0.69 4.58
CA PRO A 57 -9.74 -0.70 5.00
C PRO A 57 -8.43 -1.47 5.06
N LYS A 58 -8.26 -2.35 6.04
CA LYS A 58 -7.10 -3.26 6.12
C LYS A 58 -7.06 -4.23 4.95
N LEU A 59 -5.88 -4.74 4.62
CA LEU A 59 -5.67 -5.60 3.45
C LEU A 59 -6.54 -6.86 3.44
N TYR A 60 -6.85 -7.46 4.59
CA TYR A 60 -7.69 -8.68 4.64
C TYR A 60 -9.13 -8.45 4.17
N ARG A 61 -9.61 -7.19 4.15
CA ARG A 61 -10.93 -6.86 3.60
C ARG A 61 -10.95 -6.87 2.07
N PHE A 62 -9.79 -6.74 1.42
CA PHE A 62 -9.71 -6.78 -0.04
C PHE A 62 -9.83 -8.22 -0.54
N PRO A 63 -10.56 -8.45 -1.65
CA PRO A 63 -10.63 -9.76 -2.29
C PRO A 63 -9.25 -10.18 -2.80
N ASN A 64 -9.02 -11.50 -2.91
CA ASN A 64 -7.74 -12.03 -3.38
C ASN A 64 -7.41 -11.61 -4.83
N SER A 65 -8.45 -11.35 -5.63
CA SER A 65 -8.32 -10.79 -6.98
C SER A 65 -7.75 -9.38 -7.04
N MET A 66 -7.59 -8.70 -5.91
CA MET A 66 -6.95 -7.39 -5.81
C MET A 66 -5.56 -7.45 -5.15
N LYS A 67 -5.03 -8.65 -4.92
CA LYS A 67 -3.72 -8.88 -4.28
C LYS A 67 -2.77 -9.50 -5.31
N PRO A 68 -2.08 -8.71 -6.14
CA PRO A 68 -1.29 -9.25 -7.24
C PRO A 68 -0.23 -10.22 -6.72
N GLN A 69 -0.06 -11.32 -7.46
CA GLN A 69 1.03 -12.25 -7.29
C GLN A 69 2.13 -11.96 -8.31
N ASN A 70 3.38 -12.18 -7.88
CA ASN A 70 4.59 -12.14 -8.68
C ASN A 70 5.01 -10.78 -9.24
N TYR A 71 6.27 -10.47 -8.99
CA TYR A 71 6.99 -9.35 -9.57
C TYR A 71 7.47 -9.73 -10.99
N LYS A 72 6.64 -9.56 -12.01
CA LYS A 72 7.18 -9.48 -13.39
C LYS A 72 7.47 -8.03 -13.69
N LYS A 73 8.70 -7.76 -14.16
CA LYS A 73 9.22 -6.43 -14.50
C LYS A 73 8.12 -5.56 -15.10
N TYR A 74 7.81 -4.47 -14.41
CA TYR A 74 6.94 -3.46 -14.96
C TYR A 74 7.67 -2.79 -16.14
N PRO A 75 6.94 -2.40 -17.18
CA PRO A 75 7.52 -1.58 -18.23
C PRO A 75 8.00 -0.27 -17.61
N LYS A 76 9.26 0.08 -17.92
CA LYS A 76 9.92 1.27 -17.38
C LYS A 76 9.15 2.51 -17.81
N LYS A 77 8.75 3.34 -16.85
CA LYS A 77 8.28 4.70 -17.11
C LYS A 77 9.46 5.66 -17.07
N LEU A 78 9.55 6.53 -18.09
CA LEU A 78 10.55 7.60 -18.19
C LEU A 78 10.57 8.47 -16.91
N GLU A 79 9.41 8.77 -16.35
CA GLU A 79 9.24 9.60 -15.16
C GLU A 79 9.85 8.96 -13.89
N ILE A 80 9.83 7.63 -13.81
CA ILE A 80 10.42 6.88 -12.70
C ILE A 80 11.93 6.83 -12.85
N ASP A 81 12.44 6.75 -14.08
CA ASP A 81 13.86 6.90 -14.35
C ASP A 81 14.35 8.30 -13.93
N LEU A 82 13.55 9.35 -14.13
CA LEU A 82 13.87 10.70 -13.64
C LEU A 82 13.93 10.76 -12.10
N ILE A 83 12.92 10.28 -11.37
CA ILE A 83 12.96 10.18 -9.89
C ILE A 83 14.19 9.38 -9.42
N SER A 84 14.40 8.25 -10.07
CA SER A 84 15.49 7.33 -9.77
C SER A 84 16.83 8.07 -9.88
N GLN A 85 17.10 8.67 -11.04
CA GLN A 85 18.34 9.37 -11.32
C GLN A 85 18.53 10.61 -10.43
N SER A 86 17.45 11.34 -10.11
CA SER A 86 17.54 12.59 -9.37
C SER A 86 17.65 12.44 -7.86
N CYS A 87 17.15 11.35 -7.27
CA CYS A 87 16.96 11.27 -5.81
C CYS A 87 17.34 9.91 -5.19
N ILE A 88 17.11 8.79 -5.88
CA ILE A 88 17.31 7.44 -5.33
C ILE A 88 18.74 6.91 -5.61
N PHE A 89 19.31 7.24 -6.77
CA PHE A 89 20.61 6.72 -7.20
C PHE A 89 21.74 7.77 -7.23
N LYS A 90 21.51 9.00 -6.76
CA LYS A 90 22.59 10.00 -6.65
C LYS A 90 23.72 9.44 -5.78
N LYS A 91 24.91 9.31 -6.40
CA LYS A 91 26.18 8.99 -5.73
C LYS A 91 26.70 10.25 -5.06
N ILE A 92 26.25 10.49 -3.85
CA ILE A 92 26.81 11.52 -2.98
C ILE A 92 27.53 10.79 -1.84
N LYS A 93 28.63 11.39 -1.34
CA LYS A 93 29.35 10.84 -0.20
C LYS A 93 28.61 11.24 1.09
N PHE A 94 28.15 10.25 1.84
CA PHE A 94 27.42 10.44 3.08
C PHE A 94 28.17 9.85 4.27
N PHE A 95 27.97 10.41 5.46
CA PHE A 95 28.40 9.78 6.71
C PHE A 95 27.46 8.61 7.01
N GLU A 96 27.59 7.48 6.30
CA GLU A 96 26.74 6.28 6.48
C GLU A 96 26.77 5.72 7.92
N THR A 97 27.82 6.07 8.69
CA THR A 97 27.97 5.75 10.12
C THR A 97 27.11 6.63 11.03
N LEU A 98 26.77 7.86 10.60
CA LEU A 98 25.92 8.78 11.34
C LEU A 98 24.50 8.69 10.80
N ARG A 99 23.63 7.97 11.52
CA ARG A 99 22.21 7.81 11.16
C ARG A 99 21.36 8.44 12.25
N ILE A 100 20.48 9.36 11.86
CA ILE A 100 19.54 9.98 12.77
C ILE A 100 18.18 9.31 12.54
N PRO A 101 17.73 8.40 13.41
CA PRO A 101 16.42 7.77 13.29
C PRO A 101 15.30 8.78 13.55
N ILE A 102 14.13 8.54 12.97
CA ILE A 102 12.91 9.30 13.26
C ILE A 102 11.96 8.37 14.00
N ASP A 103 11.59 8.73 15.22
CA ASP A 103 10.75 7.91 16.07
C ASP A 103 9.37 7.67 15.43
N GLY A 104 8.91 6.41 15.50
CA GLY A 104 7.59 6.01 15.03
C GLY A 104 7.47 5.80 13.52
N ILE A 105 8.56 5.88 12.75
CA ILE A 105 8.57 5.62 11.30
C ILE A 105 9.89 4.98 10.84
N SER A 106 9.83 4.12 9.81
CA SER A 106 10.98 3.39 9.26
C SER A 106 11.84 4.26 8.33
N VAL A 107 12.36 5.37 8.87
CA VAL A 107 13.18 6.36 8.17
C VAL A 107 14.40 6.73 9.01
N VAL A 108 15.54 6.90 8.35
CA VAL A 108 16.74 7.50 8.92
C VAL A 108 17.21 8.66 8.04
N MET A 109 17.73 9.70 8.70
CA MET A 109 18.37 10.82 8.04
C MET A 109 19.89 10.59 8.04
N ILE A 110 20.50 10.71 6.86
CA ILE A 110 21.94 10.52 6.68
C ILE A 110 22.56 11.87 6.28
N PRO A 111 23.46 12.46 7.08
CA PRO A 111 24.10 13.72 6.76
C PRO A 111 25.11 13.57 5.63
N GLU A 112 25.15 14.59 4.76
CA GLU A 112 26.10 14.69 3.67
C GLU A 112 27.48 15.14 4.17
N ILE A 113 28.56 14.62 3.56
CA ILE A 113 29.94 14.92 3.98
C ILE A 113 30.38 16.34 3.59
N ASN A 114 29.73 16.96 2.60
CA ASN A 114 30.13 18.26 2.04
C ASN A 114 29.00 19.30 2.12
N ASN A 115 28.99 20.13 3.16
CA ASN A 115 28.57 21.55 3.07
C ASN A 115 28.71 22.24 4.43
N GLU A 116 29.83 22.93 4.65
CA GLU A 116 30.07 23.73 5.86
C GLU A 116 29.08 24.91 6.01
N ALA A 117 28.39 25.30 4.94
CA ALA A 117 27.44 26.42 4.95
C ALA A 117 25.96 26.00 5.13
N LYS A 118 25.58 24.76 4.79
CA LYS A 118 24.19 24.26 4.92
C LYS A 118 24.20 22.76 5.20
N LYS A 119 23.76 22.36 6.39
CA LYS A 119 23.63 20.94 6.74
C LYS A 119 22.57 20.28 5.84
N SER A 120 23.04 19.42 4.94
CA SER A 120 22.23 18.63 4.02
C SER A 120 22.06 17.22 4.57
N TYR A 121 20.83 16.71 4.50
CA TYR A 121 20.48 15.36 4.96
C TYR A 121 19.72 14.62 3.88
N ARG A 122 20.06 13.35 3.69
CA ARG A 122 19.34 12.44 2.81
C ARG A 122 18.35 11.60 3.59
N VAL A 123 17.12 11.54 3.09
CA VAL A 123 16.09 10.62 3.60
C VAL A 123 16.41 9.22 3.11
N SER A 124 16.52 8.26 4.02
CA SER A 124 16.73 6.85 3.69
C SER A 124 15.70 5.97 4.40
N LEU A 125 15.01 5.13 3.63
CA LEU A 125 14.07 4.16 4.16
C LEU A 125 14.81 2.93 4.67
N ILE A 126 14.35 2.40 5.80
CA ILE A 126 14.88 1.18 6.43
C ILE A 126 13.80 0.09 6.51
N ASN A 127 14.21 -1.17 6.47
CA ASN A 127 13.32 -2.30 6.70
C ASN A 127 13.09 -2.52 8.22
N GLU A 128 12.28 -3.52 8.57
CA GLU A 128 12.02 -3.90 9.97
C GLU A 128 13.26 -4.33 10.75
N LYS A 129 14.34 -4.72 10.06
CA LYS A 129 15.64 -5.07 10.65
C LYS A 129 16.55 -3.85 10.83
N GLY A 130 16.10 -2.65 10.46
CA GLY A 130 16.90 -1.42 10.49
C GLY A 130 17.91 -1.29 9.36
N GLU A 131 17.85 -2.15 8.34
CA GLU A 131 18.73 -2.13 7.18
C GLU A 131 18.19 -1.19 6.11
N LYS A 132 19.08 -0.45 5.45
CA LYS A 132 18.73 0.43 4.33
C LYS A 132 18.13 -0.39 3.19
N ILE A 133 17.00 0.06 2.66
CA ILE A 133 16.35 -0.61 1.54
C ILE A 133 17.16 -0.36 0.27
N ASP A 134 17.44 -1.43 -0.47
CA ASP A 134 18.18 -1.35 -1.72
C ASP A 134 17.48 -0.40 -2.73
N PRO A 135 18.21 0.55 -3.32
CA PRO A 135 17.69 1.47 -4.33
C PRO A 135 16.97 0.79 -5.50
N THR A 136 17.46 -0.37 -5.96
CA THR A 136 16.82 -1.14 -7.05
C THR A 136 15.50 -1.72 -6.57
N LYS A 137 15.43 -2.23 -5.33
CA LYS A 137 14.15 -2.64 -4.70
C LYS A 137 13.17 -1.47 -4.61
N LEU A 138 13.61 -0.28 -4.19
CA LEU A 138 12.74 0.90 -4.13
C LEU A 138 12.22 1.32 -5.50
N LYS A 139 13.09 1.35 -6.52
CA LYS A 139 12.69 1.61 -7.90
C LYS A 139 11.61 0.64 -8.36
N ASN A 140 11.82 -0.66 -8.11
CA ASN A 140 10.89 -1.72 -8.43
C ASN A 140 9.52 -1.55 -7.76
N VAL A 141 9.52 -1.16 -6.48
CA VAL A 141 8.31 -0.85 -5.71
C VAL A 141 7.59 0.37 -6.27
N LEU A 142 8.32 1.41 -6.68
CA LEU A 142 7.74 2.58 -7.33
C LEU A 142 7.12 2.26 -8.69
N GLU A 143 7.82 1.51 -9.55
CA GLU A 143 7.30 1.05 -10.85
C GLU A 143 5.98 0.28 -10.68
N SER A 144 5.93 -0.61 -9.69
CA SER A 144 4.71 -1.32 -9.31
C SER A 144 3.58 -0.37 -8.93
N LEU A 145 3.85 0.60 -8.07
CA LEU A 145 2.83 1.55 -7.60
C LEU A 145 2.29 2.42 -8.73
N PHE A 146 3.16 2.96 -9.59
CA PHE A 146 2.75 3.78 -10.73
C PHE A 146 1.87 3.02 -11.72
N PHE A 147 2.25 1.77 -12.03
CA PHE A 147 1.43 0.92 -12.89
C PHE A 147 0.02 0.73 -12.30
N HIS A 148 -0.07 0.40 -11.01
CA HIS A 148 -1.37 0.14 -10.38
C HIS A 148 -2.19 1.40 -10.11
N LEU A 149 -1.54 2.54 -9.88
CA LEU A 149 -2.21 3.84 -9.84
C LEU A 149 -2.90 4.12 -11.16
N ASN A 150 -2.17 3.99 -12.27
CA ASN A 150 -2.73 4.13 -13.62
C ASN A 150 -3.89 3.17 -13.87
N LEU A 151 -3.72 1.88 -13.53
CA LEU A 151 -4.76 0.87 -13.67
C LEU A 151 -6.04 1.25 -12.90
N CYS A 152 -5.89 1.59 -11.61
CA CYS A 152 -7.03 1.94 -10.75
C CYS A 152 -7.72 3.21 -11.21
N GLN A 153 -6.96 4.23 -11.60
CA GLN A 153 -7.51 5.51 -12.06
C GLN A 153 -8.24 5.35 -13.40
N LYS A 154 -7.66 4.61 -14.36
CA LYS A 154 -8.34 4.26 -15.61
C LYS A 154 -9.65 3.54 -15.36
N TYR A 155 -9.67 2.58 -14.44
CA TYR A 155 -10.88 1.84 -14.08
C TYR A 155 -11.98 2.76 -13.52
N ILE A 156 -11.63 3.62 -12.58
CA ILE A 156 -12.56 4.59 -11.97
C ILE A 156 -13.19 5.50 -13.04
N LEU A 157 -12.38 5.95 -14.00
CA LEU A 157 -12.85 6.81 -15.09
C LEU A 157 -13.67 6.04 -16.13
N SER A 158 -13.23 4.84 -16.54
CA SER A 158 -13.88 4.06 -17.60
C SER A 158 -15.25 3.50 -17.19
N GLU A 159 -15.42 3.15 -15.92
CA GLU A 159 -16.70 2.67 -15.38
C GLU A 159 -17.66 3.82 -15.04
N GLY A 160 -17.27 5.07 -15.31
CA GLY A 160 -18.09 6.24 -15.03
C GLY A 160 -18.41 6.42 -13.54
N LEU A 161 -17.61 5.84 -12.64
CA LEU A 161 -17.78 6.00 -11.19
C LEU A 161 -17.59 7.46 -10.77
N ILE A 162 -16.85 8.20 -11.58
CA ILE A 162 -16.65 9.63 -11.46
C ILE A 162 -16.87 10.24 -12.85
N VAL A 163 -17.88 11.10 -12.99
CA VAL A 163 -18.16 11.82 -14.25
C VAL A 163 -17.46 13.16 -14.21
N ILE A 164 -16.49 13.35 -15.11
CA ILE A 164 -15.69 14.59 -15.19
C ILE A 164 -15.52 15.00 -16.64
N ASP A 165 -15.83 16.25 -16.93
CA ASP A 165 -15.39 16.93 -18.14
C ASP A 165 -13.86 17.13 -18.08
N HIS A 166 -13.12 16.64 -19.08
CA HIS A 166 -11.65 16.71 -19.20
C HIS A 166 -10.83 15.76 -18.30
N ALA A 167 -11.15 14.46 -18.30
CA ALA A 167 -10.43 13.42 -17.57
C ALA A 167 -8.90 13.36 -17.80
N GLU A 168 -8.39 13.79 -18.95
CA GLU A 168 -6.95 13.79 -19.24
C GLU A 168 -6.15 14.76 -18.33
N ASN A 169 -6.70 15.95 -18.07
CA ASN A 169 -6.07 16.94 -17.19
C ASN A 169 -5.95 16.40 -15.77
N LEU A 170 -6.97 15.68 -15.32
CA LEU A 170 -7.05 15.10 -14.00
C LEU A 170 -6.01 14.00 -13.75
N ILE A 171 -5.72 13.16 -14.75
CA ILE A 171 -4.65 12.13 -14.66
C ILE A 171 -3.28 12.80 -14.52
N LYS A 172 -3.06 13.88 -15.28
CA LYS A 172 -1.84 14.66 -15.20
C LYS A 172 -1.70 15.34 -13.84
N ASP A 173 -2.74 16.02 -13.36
CA ASP A 173 -2.77 16.69 -12.06
C ASP A 173 -2.53 15.72 -10.90
N PHE A 174 -3.13 14.52 -10.96
CA PHE A 174 -2.88 13.46 -9.99
C PHE A 174 -1.42 13.01 -10.01
N SER A 175 -0.86 12.83 -11.22
CA SER A 175 0.54 12.43 -11.39
C SER A 175 1.47 13.49 -10.80
N GLU A 176 1.27 14.77 -11.13
CA GLU A 176 2.04 15.89 -10.57
C GLU A 176 1.93 15.97 -9.04
N PHE A 177 0.72 15.81 -8.49
CA PHE A 177 0.51 15.70 -7.04
C PHE A 177 1.33 14.55 -6.44
N PHE A 178 1.29 13.38 -7.07
CA PHE A 178 1.99 12.20 -6.57
C PHE A 178 3.52 12.38 -6.64
N PHE A 179 4.05 12.95 -7.72
CA PHE A 179 5.48 13.30 -7.81
C PHE A 179 5.88 14.28 -6.71
N LYS A 180 5.07 15.33 -6.49
CA LYS A 180 5.28 16.26 -5.37
C LYS A 180 5.28 15.51 -4.05
N LEU A 181 4.28 14.68 -3.75
CA LEU A 181 4.22 13.90 -2.50
C LEU A 181 5.51 13.10 -2.21
N LEU A 182 6.08 12.47 -3.24
CA LEU A 182 7.31 11.67 -3.11
C LEU A 182 8.56 12.54 -2.92
N LEU A 183 8.62 13.69 -3.58
CA LEU A 183 9.82 14.52 -3.73
C LEU A 183 9.77 15.86 -2.99
N ASN A 184 8.66 16.17 -2.30
CA ASN A 184 8.30 17.57 -2.10
C ASN A 184 9.33 18.35 -1.29
N LYS A 185 9.50 19.58 -1.75
CA LYS A 185 10.35 20.66 -1.22
C LYS A 185 9.48 21.80 -0.64
N GLU A 186 8.24 21.50 -0.25
CA GLU A 186 7.35 22.48 0.39
C GLU A 186 7.91 22.91 1.75
N GLU A 187 7.64 24.16 2.14
CA GLU A 187 8.14 24.73 3.40
C GLU A 187 7.69 23.89 4.60
N GLY A 188 8.67 23.28 5.27
CA GLY A 188 8.48 22.57 6.53
C GLY A 188 8.17 21.06 6.43
N ARG A 189 8.06 20.48 5.23
CA ARG A 189 7.85 19.03 5.06
C ARG A 189 9.07 18.31 4.50
N ILE A 190 9.23 17.05 4.87
CA ILE A 190 10.33 16.17 4.43
C ILE A 190 9.84 15.28 3.27
N PRO A 191 10.62 15.10 2.18
CA PRO A 191 10.26 14.19 1.10
C PRO A 191 10.38 12.72 1.53
N ILE A 192 9.71 11.80 0.82
CA ILE A 192 9.95 10.36 0.99
C ILE A 192 11.31 9.99 0.37
N PHE A 193 11.61 10.58 -0.79
CA PHE A 193 12.86 10.38 -1.51
C PHE A 193 13.51 11.72 -1.81
N GLY A 194 14.71 11.94 -1.28
CA GLY A 194 15.50 13.11 -1.62
C GLY A 194 16.39 13.62 -0.50
N GLU A 195 16.79 14.87 -0.68
CA GLU A 195 17.68 15.63 0.18
C GLU A 195 16.89 16.80 0.79
N ILE A 196 17.21 17.14 2.03
CA ILE A 196 16.69 18.33 2.71
C ILE A 196 17.83 19.14 3.31
N LEU A 197 17.61 20.45 3.35
CA LEU A 197 18.50 21.38 4.05
C LEU A 197 17.84 21.72 5.38
N LYS A 198 18.51 21.43 6.49
CA LYS A 198 17.98 21.75 7.83
C LYS A 198 19.10 22.06 8.81
N GLU A 199 19.08 23.22 9.44
CA GLU A 199 20.22 23.69 10.26
C GLU A 199 20.28 23.07 11.67
N ASP A 200 19.13 22.81 12.27
CA ASP A 200 19.00 22.29 13.64
C ASP A 200 19.25 20.78 13.76
N GLY A 201 19.20 20.04 12.64
CA GLY A 201 19.35 18.59 12.59
C GLY A 201 18.28 17.81 13.35
N LYS A 202 17.14 18.44 13.71
CA LYS A 202 16.05 17.80 14.44
C LYS A 202 15.01 17.27 13.48
N PHE A 203 14.65 16.01 13.60
CA PHE A 203 13.68 15.36 12.74
C PHE A 203 12.61 14.66 13.57
N GLU A 204 11.38 14.78 13.12
CA GLU A 204 10.18 14.26 13.80
C GLU A 204 9.21 13.75 12.74
N ILE A 205 8.39 12.77 13.12
CA ILE A 205 7.36 12.21 12.24
C ILE A 205 6.35 13.27 11.75
N SER A 206 6.11 14.31 12.57
CA SER A 206 5.26 15.47 12.26
C SER A 206 5.72 16.25 11.02
N HIS A 207 6.98 16.12 10.61
CA HIS A 207 7.49 16.73 9.38
C HIS A 207 7.10 15.96 8.11
N PHE A 208 6.53 14.76 8.23
CA PHE A 208 5.88 14.05 7.13
C PHE A 208 4.38 14.33 7.16
N SER A 209 3.73 14.37 6.00
CA SER A 209 2.26 14.35 5.94
C SER A 209 1.73 12.97 6.33
N ASP A 210 0.49 12.89 6.79
CA ASP A 210 -0.15 11.61 7.14
C ASP A 210 -0.13 10.62 5.96
N LEU A 211 -0.27 11.14 4.74
CA LEU A 211 -0.18 10.34 3.53
C LEU A 211 1.24 9.79 3.29
N GLN A 212 2.29 10.59 3.54
CA GLN A 212 3.66 10.11 3.47
C GLN A 212 3.94 9.04 4.53
N VAL A 213 3.48 9.26 5.76
CA VAL A 213 3.59 8.29 6.86
C VAL A 213 2.90 6.97 6.47
N PHE A 214 1.69 7.05 5.91
CA PHE A 214 0.95 5.89 5.44
C PHE A 214 1.71 5.11 4.36
N LEU A 215 2.25 5.80 3.34
CA LEU A 215 3.01 5.16 2.26
C LEU A 215 4.28 4.48 2.76
N ILE A 216 5.01 5.12 3.68
CA ILE A 216 6.21 4.55 4.25
C ILE A 216 5.85 3.27 5.02
N LYS A 217 4.89 3.34 5.95
CA LYS A 217 4.52 2.23 6.84
C LYS A 217 3.84 1.06 6.11
N HIS A 218 2.99 1.34 5.14
CA HIS A 218 2.12 0.32 4.52
C HIS A 218 2.54 -0.07 3.10
N TYR A 219 3.68 0.42 2.62
CA TYR A 219 4.15 0.09 1.28
C TYR A 219 5.68 0.08 1.15
N PHE A 220 6.35 1.23 1.28
CA PHE A 220 7.74 1.34 0.86
C PHE A 220 8.73 0.54 1.72
N THR A 221 8.39 0.28 2.98
CA THR A 221 9.28 -0.45 3.91
C THR A 221 8.92 -1.91 4.11
N LEU A 222 7.85 -2.39 3.45
CA LEU A 222 7.42 -3.78 3.55
C LEU A 222 8.41 -4.74 2.90
N GLU A 223 8.56 -5.93 3.50
CA GLU A 223 9.32 -7.01 2.89
C GLU A 223 8.67 -7.44 1.58
N ASN A 224 7.34 -7.62 1.61
CA ASN A 224 6.50 -7.99 0.48
C ASN A 224 5.40 -6.93 0.21
N PRO A 225 5.69 -5.87 -0.56
CA PRO A 225 4.74 -4.79 -0.82
C PRO A 225 3.65 -5.16 -1.85
N GLN A 226 3.83 -6.23 -2.64
CA GLN A 226 2.97 -6.53 -3.78
C GLN A 226 1.49 -6.71 -3.43
N PRO A 227 1.11 -7.51 -2.40
CA PRO A 227 -0.30 -7.65 -2.02
C PRO A 227 -0.97 -6.32 -1.63
N HIS A 228 -0.19 -5.31 -1.24
CA HIS A 228 -0.68 -4.03 -0.77
C HIS A 228 -0.88 -3.00 -1.89
N VAL A 229 -0.38 -3.25 -3.11
CA VAL A 229 -0.26 -2.19 -4.11
C VAL A 229 -1.61 -1.61 -4.54
N ILE A 230 -2.62 -2.43 -4.84
CA ILE A 230 -3.95 -1.92 -5.19
C ILE A 230 -4.57 -1.15 -4.03
N ARG A 231 -4.48 -1.68 -2.81
CA ARG A 231 -4.99 -1.01 -1.61
C ARG A 231 -4.37 0.39 -1.46
N VAL A 232 -3.05 0.48 -1.63
CA VAL A 232 -2.30 1.73 -1.52
C VAL A 232 -2.64 2.68 -2.67
N SER A 233 -2.75 2.17 -3.90
CA SER A 233 -3.19 2.94 -5.07
C SER A 233 -4.57 3.55 -4.85
N LEU A 234 -5.53 2.75 -4.37
CA LEU A 234 -6.88 3.23 -4.09
C LEU A 234 -6.94 4.21 -2.92
N ALA A 235 -6.07 4.06 -1.91
CA ALA A 235 -5.96 5.02 -0.80
C ALA A 235 -5.40 6.37 -1.27
N LEU A 236 -4.40 6.36 -2.14
CA LEU A 236 -3.85 7.58 -2.75
C LEU A 236 -4.89 8.32 -3.59
N ILE A 237 -5.61 7.58 -4.43
CA ILE A 237 -6.68 8.12 -5.27
C ILE A 237 -7.81 8.69 -4.38
N TYR A 238 -8.22 7.94 -3.35
CA TYR A 238 -9.22 8.36 -2.36
C TYR A 238 -8.83 9.67 -1.69
N TYR A 239 -7.60 9.74 -1.17
CA TYR A 239 -7.06 10.93 -0.53
C TYR A 239 -7.09 12.14 -1.48
N TRP A 240 -6.59 11.95 -2.70
CA TRP A 240 -6.45 13.03 -3.66
C TRP A 240 -7.81 13.61 -4.08
N TYR A 241 -8.76 12.76 -4.48
CA TYR A 241 -10.10 13.22 -4.82
C TYR A 241 -10.82 13.84 -3.63
N ASN A 242 -10.68 13.26 -2.43
CA ASN A 242 -11.32 13.79 -1.24
C ASN A 242 -10.81 15.20 -0.88
N THR A 243 -9.52 15.45 -1.11
CA THR A 243 -8.85 16.71 -0.73
C THR A 243 -8.97 17.78 -1.80
N HIS A 244 -8.73 17.43 -3.07
CA HIS A 244 -8.62 18.40 -4.16
C HIS A 244 -9.90 18.51 -5.01
N HIS A 245 -10.76 17.49 -4.98
CA HIS A 245 -11.96 17.42 -5.81
C HIS A 245 -13.20 16.94 -5.02
N PRO A 246 -13.49 17.53 -3.84
CA PRO A 246 -14.54 17.02 -2.95
C PRO A 246 -15.94 17.03 -3.58
N ASN A 247 -16.23 18.00 -4.45
CA ASN A 247 -17.53 18.11 -5.14
C ASN A 247 -17.77 16.93 -6.07
N ILE A 248 -16.75 16.58 -6.84
CA ILE A 248 -16.77 15.46 -7.79
C ILE A 248 -16.86 14.13 -7.03
N PHE A 249 -16.10 14.03 -5.93
CA PHE A 249 -15.97 12.79 -5.18
C PHE A 249 -17.16 12.48 -4.25
N SER A 250 -17.98 13.49 -3.95
CA SER A 250 -19.10 13.42 -2.99
C SER A 250 -20.07 12.25 -3.26
N GLN A 251 -20.32 11.93 -4.53
CA GLN A 251 -21.28 10.90 -4.95
C GLN A 251 -20.86 9.48 -4.57
N ILE A 252 -19.56 9.20 -4.55
CA ILE A 252 -19.03 7.86 -4.28
C ILE A 252 -18.33 7.75 -2.93
N ARG A 253 -18.03 8.86 -2.24
CA ARG A 253 -17.26 8.90 -0.98
C ARG A 253 -17.70 7.85 0.04
N GLY A 254 -19.00 7.76 0.31
CA GLY A 254 -19.55 6.84 1.33
C GLY A 254 -19.47 5.36 0.97
N HIS A 255 -19.37 5.03 -0.32
CA HIS A 255 -19.38 3.65 -0.82
C HIS A 255 -18.11 3.30 -1.62
N TYR A 256 -17.10 4.19 -1.61
CA TYR A 256 -15.92 4.10 -2.46
C TYR A 256 -15.23 2.74 -2.38
N TRP A 257 -14.98 2.28 -1.16
CA TRP A 257 -14.30 1.01 -0.92
C TRP A 257 -15.14 -0.18 -1.38
N ASP A 258 -16.42 -0.24 -1.02
CA ASP A 258 -17.30 -1.34 -1.36
C ASP A 258 -17.54 -1.43 -2.87
N LEU A 259 -17.72 -0.29 -3.53
CA LEU A 259 -17.84 -0.20 -4.98
C LEU A 259 -16.58 -0.71 -5.66
N LEU A 260 -15.39 -0.25 -5.27
CA LEU A 260 -14.17 -0.68 -5.91
C LEU A 260 -13.83 -2.15 -5.63
N MET A 261 -14.03 -2.62 -4.39
CA MET A 261 -13.82 -4.04 -4.08
C MET A 261 -14.76 -4.94 -4.89
N LYS A 262 -16.01 -4.52 -5.11
CA LYS A 262 -16.98 -5.26 -5.92
C LYS A 262 -16.66 -5.19 -7.42
N HIS A 263 -16.48 -3.99 -7.95
CA HIS A 263 -16.37 -3.74 -9.39
C HIS A 263 -14.97 -4.00 -9.92
N LEU A 264 -13.94 -3.35 -9.37
CA LEU A 264 -12.55 -3.58 -9.76
C LEU A 264 -12.13 -5.01 -9.42
N GLY A 265 -12.47 -5.49 -8.22
CA GLY A 265 -12.19 -6.88 -7.82
C GLY A 265 -12.84 -7.90 -8.75
N GLY A 266 -14.09 -7.67 -9.18
CA GLY A 266 -14.78 -8.51 -10.16
C GLY A 266 -14.16 -8.42 -11.57
N SER A 267 -13.79 -7.22 -12.02
CA SER A 267 -13.16 -7.00 -13.32
C SER A 267 -11.81 -7.73 -13.43
N LEU A 268 -10.97 -7.62 -12.39
CA LEU A 268 -9.68 -8.31 -12.34
C LEU A 268 -9.82 -9.85 -12.35
N MET A 269 -10.91 -10.40 -11.79
CA MET A 269 -11.21 -11.85 -11.84
C MET A 269 -11.66 -12.34 -13.22
N LYS A 270 -12.42 -11.54 -13.98
CA LYS A 270 -13.01 -11.95 -15.28
C LYS A 270 -11.98 -12.42 -16.29
N HIS A 271 -10.71 -12.12 -16.05
CA HIS A 271 -9.61 -12.34 -16.97
C HIS A 271 -8.66 -13.46 -16.55
N GLN A 272 -9.04 -14.36 -15.62
CA GLN A 272 -8.16 -15.41 -15.09
C GLN A 272 -8.79 -16.77 -14.80
N LYS A 273 -7.90 -17.77 -14.68
CA LYS A 273 -8.16 -19.13 -14.17
C LYS A 273 -7.76 -19.34 -12.71
N LEU A 274 -7.06 -18.39 -12.08
CA LEU A 274 -6.59 -18.45 -10.69
C LEU A 274 -7.23 -17.30 -9.90
N ASP A 275 -7.44 -17.47 -8.59
CA ASP A 275 -8.05 -16.48 -7.69
C ASP A 275 -7.22 -15.18 -7.50
N VAL A 276 -6.17 -14.98 -8.31
CA VAL A 276 -5.25 -13.85 -8.23
C VAL A 276 -4.87 -13.34 -9.61
N TYR A 277 -4.81 -12.01 -9.76
CA TYR A 277 -4.48 -11.39 -11.03
C TYR A 277 -3.01 -11.31 -11.39
N SER A 278 -2.77 -11.57 -12.68
CA SER A 278 -1.46 -11.61 -13.31
C SER A 278 -1.31 -10.44 -14.26
N LEU A 279 -0.21 -9.70 -14.06
CA LEU A 279 0.20 -8.56 -14.86
C LEU A 279 0.56 -8.92 -16.31
N THR A 280 0.74 -10.20 -16.63
CA THR A 280 1.01 -10.66 -18.00
C THR A 280 -0.11 -10.35 -19.00
N HIS A 281 -1.28 -9.94 -18.52
CA HIS A 281 -2.42 -9.60 -19.36
C HIS A 281 -2.57 -8.09 -19.56
N PHE A 282 -1.57 -7.29 -19.20
CA PHE A 282 -1.62 -5.84 -19.33
C PHE A 282 -0.43 -5.31 -20.13
N ASP A 283 -0.66 -4.25 -20.89
CA ASP A 283 0.39 -3.52 -21.58
C ASP A 283 1.08 -2.51 -20.65
N HIS A 284 2.00 -1.74 -21.21
CA HIS A 284 2.74 -0.73 -20.48
C HIS A 284 1.92 0.46 -19.95
N ASP A 285 0.80 0.74 -20.60
CA ASP A 285 -0.13 1.78 -20.19
C ASP A 285 -1.17 1.23 -19.23
N SER A 286 -1.04 -0.01 -18.75
CA SER A 286 -2.02 -0.69 -17.90
C SER A 286 -3.34 -0.99 -18.60
N ASN A 287 -3.37 -1.03 -19.93
CA ASN A 287 -4.52 -1.52 -20.68
C ASN A 287 -4.51 -3.04 -20.71
N PHE A 288 -5.69 -3.64 -20.66
CA PHE A 288 -5.83 -5.09 -20.75
C PHE A 288 -5.57 -5.57 -22.19
N LEU A 289 -4.64 -6.52 -22.37
CA LEU A 289 -4.18 -7.02 -23.67
C LEU A 289 -5.10 -8.07 -24.31
N GLY A 290 -6.09 -8.61 -23.59
CA GLY A 290 -6.86 -9.76 -24.06
C GLY A 290 -6.01 -11.05 -24.12
N HIS A 291 -6.65 -12.22 -24.19
CA HIS A 291 -5.94 -13.47 -24.41
C HIS A 291 -5.20 -13.46 -25.76
N VAL A 292 -3.89 -13.24 -25.78
CA VAL A 292 -3.05 -13.67 -26.90
C VAL A 292 -2.86 -15.18 -26.80
N ARG A 293 -3.88 -15.93 -27.23
CA ARG A 293 -3.65 -17.25 -27.81
C ARG A 293 -3.44 -17.05 -29.30
N THR A 294 -2.25 -16.62 -29.70
CA THR A 294 -1.74 -17.06 -31.00
C THR A 294 -1.31 -18.51 -30.82
N TYR A 295 -2.24 -19.41 -31.09
CA TYR A 295 -1.92 -20.80 -31.36
C TYR A 295 -1.05 -20.79 -32.61
N THR A 296 0.27 -20.85 -32.47
CA THR A 296 1.14 -21.17 -33.61
C THR A 296 0.80 -22.61 -33.98
N PRO A 297 0.21 -22.90 -35.14
CA PRO A 297 0.02 -24.28 -35.55
C PRO A 297 1.42 -24.88 -35.66
N ALA A 298 1.65 -26.00 -34.98
CA ALA A 298 2.82 -26.82 -35.25
C ALA A 298 2.69 -27.31 -36.70
N TYR A 299 3.30 -26.60 -37.64
CA TYR A 299 3.54 -27.15 -38.96
C TYR A 299 4.45 -28.36 -38.76
N LYS A 300 3.86 -29.56 -38.88
CA LYS A 300 4.60 -30.79 -39.14
C LYS A 300 5.50 -30.50 -40.34
N LYS A 301 6.81 -30.48 -40.12
CA LYS A 301 7.77 -30.74 -41.21
C LYS A 301 7.44 -32.13 -41.74
N ILE A 302 6.76 -32.17 -42.88
CA ILE A 302 6.76 -33.34 -43.74
C ILE A 302 8.15 -33.33 -44.39
N CYS A 303 9.00 -34.26 -43.96
CA CYS A 303 10.22 -34.57 -44.70
C CYS A 303 9.80 -35.28 -45.99
N HIS A 304 10.20 -34.73 -47.12
CA HIS A 304 10.36 -35.47 -48.37
C HIS A 304 11.79 -35.97 -48.47
#